data_AF-A0A2N2N2H2-F1
#
_entry.id   AF-A0A2N2N2H2-F1
#
_cell.length_a   1.000
_cell.length_b   1.000
_cell.length_c   1.000
_cell.angle_alpha   90.00
_cell.angle_beta   90.00
_cell.angle_gamma   90.00
#
_symmetry.space_group_name_H-M   'P 1'
#
loop_
_entity.id
_entity.type
_entity.pdbx_description
1 polymer ?
#
loop_
_entity_poly.entity_id
_entity_poly.type
_entity_poly.pdbx_seq_one_letter_code
_entity_poly.pdbx_strand_id
1 'polypeptide(L)'
;MFSKLKDSIITSYEQESLSARLERVKLGVLFGFFGTTAYMLSASLINPISFPNIPIGIDWLNLIAYWLLLSAVLCVAGAIAGWATADHVGVVGGGTLMGLLILLVNTITYLSAPQPRDSYFNILVTTVPLIAVAVLIVLIFRWGINRQIANLREENKQLRNKQSQKLFTTILIAGLVLGIFARYDRSITDSLAALDSRLQVAGEDSSSTVRFPEDITESVSMHFGTGYKYIVHQTNSTIGAVDVTIRFDDGYRLTCLIPTNSALFLIIPACSEGNRLK
;
A
#
# COMPACT_ATOMS: atom_id res chain seq x y z
N MET A 1 -29.61 -15.52 -21.47
CA MET A 1 -28.28 -14.92 -21.24
C MET A 1 -27.40 -15.81 -20.36
N PHE A 2 -27.90 -16.30 -19.22
CA PHE A 2 -27.17 -17.22 -18.34
C PHE A 2 -26.78 -18.57 -18.97
N SER A 3 -27.59 -19.14 -19.87
CA SER A 3 -27.25 -20.38 -20.60
C SER A 3 -26.00 -20.22 -21.48
N LYS A 4 -25.94 -19.16 -22.29
CA LYS A 4 -24.76 -18.83 -23.11
C LYS A 4 -23.49 -18.64 -22.27
N LEU A 5 -23.64 -18.08 -21.06
CA LEU A 5 -22.54 -17.85 -20.12
C LEU A 5 -22.04 -19.18 -19.53
N LYS A 6 -22.96 -20.08 -19.18
CA LYS A 6 -22.65 -21.44 -18.72
C LYS A 6 -21.94 -22.25 -19.82
N ASP A 7 -22.46 -22.22 -21.05
CA ASP A 7 -21.87 -22.96 -22.18
C ASP A 7 -20.48 -22.45 -22.52
N SER A 8 -20.25 -21.13 -22.42
CA SER A 8 -18.93 -20.51 -22.62
C SER A 8 -17.91 -20.88 -21.52
N ILE A 9 -18.37 -21.08 -20.28
CA ILE A 9 -17.51 -21.53 -19.18
C ILE A 9 -17.11 -22.99 -19.38
N ILE A 10 -18.06 -23.85 -19.74
CA ILE A 10 -17.82 -25.28 -19.97
C ILE A 10 -16.87 -25.49 -21.14
N THR A 11 -17.11 -24.84 -22.28
CA THR A 11 -16.21 -24.90 -23.44
C THR A 11 -14.82 -24.35 -23.14
N SER A 12 -14.70 -23.28 -22.34
CA SER A 12 -13.38 -22.79 -21.90
C SER A 12 -12.62 -23.80 -21.04
N TYR A 13 -13.35 -24.64 -20.30
CA TYR A 13 -12.75 -25.66 -19.43
C TYR A 13 -12.20 -26.85 -20.22
N GLU A 14 -12.86 -27.22 -21.32
CA GLU A 14 -12.48 -28.35 -22.19
C GLU A 14 -11.37 -28.01 -23.19
N GLN A 15 -11.13 -26.74 -23.48
CA GLN A 15 -10.22 -26.30 -24.55
C GLN A 15 -8.71 -26.37 -24.20
N GLU A 16 -8.33 -26.48 -22.93
CA GLU A 16 -6.92 -26.34 -22.53
C GLU A 16 -6.51 -27.32 -21.44
N SER A 17 -5.29 -27.87 -21.54
CA SER A 17 -4.75 -28.76 -20.53
C SER A 17 -4.50 -28.04 -19.21
N LEU A 18 -4.63 -28.77 -18.09
CA LEU A 18 -4.39 -28.23 -16.76
C LEU A 18 -2.95 -27.71 -16.59
N SER A 19 -1.97 -28.32 -17.25
CA SER A 19 -0.57 -27.87 -17.22
C SER A 19 -0.39 -26.48 -17.85
N ALA A 20 -1.00 -26.22 -19.00
CA ALA A 20 -0.96 -24.91 -19.66
C ALA A 20 -1.64 -23.83 -18.81
N ARG A 21 -2.76 -24.15 -18.16
CA ARG A 21 -3.43 -23.24 -17.23
C ARG A 21 -2.56 -22.91 -16.01
N LEU A 22 -1.92 -23.90 -15.40
CA LEU A 22 -1.02 -23.69 -14.26
C LEU A 22 0.20 -22.84 -14.62
N GLU A 23 0.72 -22.94 -15.84
CA GLU A 23 1.82 -22.09 -16.30
C GLU A 23 1.41 -20.61 -16.33
N ARG A 24 0.19 -20.31 -16.80
CA ARG A 24 -0.36 -18.94 -16.81
C ARG A 24 -0.60 -18.40 -15.41
N VAL A 25 -1.15 -19.23 -14.53
CA VAL A 25 -1.33 -18.90 -13.11
C VAL A 25 0.01 -18.59 -12.46
N LYS A 26 1.04 -19.40 -12.70
CA LYS A 26 2.39 -19.18 -12.19
C LYS A 26 2.96 -17.84 -12.65
N LEU A 27 2.81 -17.49 -13.92
CA LEU A 27 3.25 -16.19 -14.44
C LEU A 27 2.51 -15.02 -13.80
N GLY A 28 1.19 -15.13 -13.62
CA GLY A 28 0.39 -14.13 -12.92
C GLY A 28 0.85 -13.92 -11.47
N VAL A 29 1.08 -15.01 -10.74
CA VAL A 29 1.60 -14.98 -9.37
C VAL A 29 2.97 -14.28 -9.32
N LEU A 30 3.89 -14.62 -10.23
CA LEU A 30 5.20 -13.98 -10.30
C LEU A 30 5.10 -12.48 -10.57
N PHE A 31 4.23 -12.06 -11.50
CA PHE A 31 4.03 -10.62 -11.77
C PHE A 31 3.43 -9.88 -10.58
N GLY A 32 2.48 -10.50 -9.87
CA GLY A 32 1.97 -9.97 -8.61
C GLY A 32 3.07 -9.76 -7.58
N PHE A 33 3.91 -10.78 -7.37
CA PHE A 33 5.01 -10.73 -6.41
C PHE A 33 6.06 -9.65 -6.74
N PHE A 34 6.56 -9.64 -7.99
CA PHE A 34 7.59 -8.67 -8.40
C PHE A 34 7.05 -7.24 -8.45
N GLY A 35 5.83 -7.06 -8.96
CA GLY A 35 5.16 -5.75 -8.98
C GLY A 35 4.98 -5.19 -7.58
N THR A 36 4.50 -6.02 -6.64
CA THR A 36 4.34 -5.62 -5.23
C THR A 36 5.67 -5.26 -4.58
N THR A 37 6.71 -6.08 -4.81
CA THR A 37 8.03 -5.85 -4.21
C THR A 37 8.62 -4.52 -4.68
N ALA A 38 8.54 -4.23 -5.99
CA ALA A 38 8.99 -2.95 -6.54
C ALA A 38 8.20 -1.76 -5.97
N TYR A 39 6.88 -1.89 -5.90
CA TYR A 39 6.01 -0.87 -5.31
C TYR A 39 6.34 -0.60 -3.84
N MET A 40 6.43 -1.63 -3.00
CA MET A 40 6.68 -1.47 -1.56
C MET A 40 8.08 -0.90 -1.28
N LEU A 41 9.11 -1.33 -2.03
CA LEU A 41 10.45 -0.78 -1.91
C LEU A 41 10.50 0.71 -2.28
N SER A 42 9.91 1.09 -3.42
CA SER A 42 9.87 2.51 -3.81
C SER A 42 9.03 3.35 -2.84
N ALA A 43 7.85 2.90 -2.44
CA ALA A 43 6.97 3.62 -1.53
C ALA A 43 7.59 3.82 -0.13
N SER A 44 8.37 2.85 0.37
CA SER A 44 9.03 2.95 1.68
C SER A 44 10.30 3.82 1.64
N LEU A 45 11.02 3.84 0.52
CA LEU A 45 12.29 4.56 0.39
C LEU A 45 12.14 5.98 -0.14
N ILE A 46 11.08 6.29 -0.89
CA ILE A 46 10.94 7.59 -1.56
C ILE A 46 10.94 8.75 -0.57
N ASN A 47 10.32 8.60 0.61
CA ASN A 47 10.22 9.67 1.60
C ASN A 47 11.56 9.94 2.31
N PRO A 48 12.25 8.94 2.91
CA PRO A 48 13.59 9.16 3.47
C PRO A 48 14.59 9.71 2.45
N ILE A 49 14.52 9.29 1.18
CA ILE A 49 15.42 9.79 0.12
C ILE A 49 15.07 11.23 -0.28
N SER A 50 13.79 11.55 -0.40
CA SER A 50 13.33 12.87 -0.88
C SER A 50 13.51 13.98 0.16
N PHE A 51 13.54 13.64 1.45
CA PHE A 51 13.54 14.62 2.54
C PHE A 51 14.66 14.31 3.56
N PRO A 52 15.95 14.41 3.16
CA PRO A 52 17.08 13.97 3.98
C PRO A 52 17.27 14.78 5.28
N ASN A 53 16.71 15.99 5.35
CA ASN A 53 16.81 16.87 6.53
C ASN A 53 15.76 16.55 7.59
N ILE A 54 14.77 15.71 7.29
CA ILE A 54 13.75 15.27 8.24
C ILE A 54 14.12 13.83 8.63
N PRO A 55 14.24 13.48 9.91
CA PRO A 55 14.64 12.15 10.33
C PRO A 55 13.51 11.13 10.13
N ILE A 56 13.17 10.81 8.89
CA ILE A 56 12.11 9.86 8.55
C ILE A 56 12.65 8.43 8.69
N GLY A 57 12.01 7.64 9.56
CA GLY A 57 12.32 6.23 9.79
C GLY A 57 11.46 5.30 8.95
N ILE A 58 11.95 4.07 8.76
CA ILE A 58 11.20 2.97 8.16
C ILE A 58 10.82 1.99 9.26
N ASP A 59 9.53 1.74 9.41
CA ASP A 59 9.05 0.65 10.25
C ASP A 59 9.15 -0.68 9.49
N TRP A 60 10.28 -1.35 9.65
CA TRP A 60 10.57 -2.60 8.96
C TRP A 60 9.56 -3.71 9.25
N LEU A 61 9.04 -3.80 10.47
CA LEU A 61 8.11 -4.85 10.85
C LEU A 61 6.77 -4.66 10.12
N ASN A 62 6.24 -3.43 10.18
CA ASN A 62 5.02 -3.09 9.46
C ASN A 62 5.24 -3.17 7.94
N LEU A 63 6.40 -2.74 7.43
CA LEU A 63 6.75 -2.85 6.01
C LEU A 63 6.71 -4.32 5.53
N ILE A 64 7.34 -5.24 6.27
CA ILE A 64 7.33 -6.67 5.94
C ILE A 64 5.90 -7.23 6.01
N ALA A 65 5.14 -6.88 7.05
CA ALA A 65 3.76 -7.35 7.20
C ALA A 65 2.87 -6.87 6.03
N TYR A 66 2.93 -5.59 5.68
CA TYR A 66 2.20 -5.03 4.53
C TYR A 66 2.69 -5.58 3.19
N TRP A 67 4.01 -5.79 3.03
CA TRP A 67 4.56 -6.39 1.83
C TRP A 67 4.06 -7.83 1.65
N LEU A 68 4.06 -8.65 2.69
CA LEU A 68 3.52 -10.01 2.65
C LEU A 68 2.03 -10.02 2.32
N LEU A 69 1.25 -9.16 2.99
CA LEU A 69 -0.20 -9.06 2.77
C LEU A 69 -0.50 -8.64 1.33
N LEU A 70 0.10 -7.54 0.87
CA LEU A 70 -0.13 -7.02 -0.47
C LEU A 70 0.37 -7.98 -1.55
N SER A 71 1.48 -8.68 -1.29
CA SER A 71 2.01 -9.70 -2.21
C SER A 71 1.05 -10.86 -2.32
N ALA A 72 0.48 -11.33 -1.20
CA ALA A 72 -0.54 -12.37 -1.22
C ALA A 72 -1.77 -11.95 -2.05
N VAL A 73 -2.28 -10.73 -1.83
CA VAL A 73 -3.41 -10.18 -2.58
C VAL A 73 -3.12 -10.11 -4.07
N LEU A 74 -1.97 -9.55 -4.47
CA LEU A 74 -1.62 -9.41 -5.90
C LEU A 74 -1.24 -10.74 -6.55
N CYS A 75 -0.68 -11.70 -5.81
CA CYS A 75 -0.48 -13.07 -6.29
C CYS A 75 -1.82 -13.77 -6.56
N VAL A 76 -2.80 -13.63 -5.67
CA VAL A 76 -4.16 -14.17 -5.88
C VAL A 76 -4.82 -13.49 -7.08
N ALA A 77 -4.69 -12.17 -7.22
CA ALA A 77 -5.19 -11.43 -8.37
C ALA A 77 -4.55 -11.92 -9.68
N GLY A 78 -3.23 -12.13 -9.69
CA GLY A 78 -2.49 -12.70 -10.81
C GLY A 78 -2.93 -14.12 -11.15
N ALA A 79 -3.17 -14.96 -10.13
CA ALA A 79 -3.69 -16.31 -10.31
C ALA A 79 -5.08 -16.30 -10.96
N ILE A 80 -5.98 -15.44 -10.48
CA ILE A 80 -7.32 -15.25 -11.04
C ILE A 80 -7.23 -14.78 -12.50
N ALA A 81 -6.37 -13.79 -12.80
CA ALA A 81 -6.18 -13.27 -14.15
C ALA A 81 -5.67 -14.36 -15.13
N GLY A 82 -4.78 -15.23 -14.66
CA GLY A 82 -4.20 -16.35 -15.41
C GLY A 82 -5.10 -17.60 -15.49
N TRP A 83 -6.18 -17.68 -14.72
CA TRP A 83 -7.01 -18.88 -14.64
C TRP A 83 -7.88 -19.11 -15.88
N ALA A 84 -8.58 -18.08 -16.35
CA ALA A 84 -9.51 -18.23 -17.47
C ALA A 84 -8.77 -18.45 -18.80
N THR A 85 -9.37 -19.15 -19.75
CA THR A 85 -8.76 -19.31 -21.08
C THR A 85 -8.99 -18.05 -21.92
N ALA A 86 -10.25 -17.67 -22.11
CA ALA A 86 -10.64 -16.50 -22.88
C ALA A 86 -10.30 -15.16 -22.18
N ASP A 87 -9.78 -14.20 -22.95
CA ASP A 87 -9.36 -12.88 -22.43
C ASP A 87 -10.51 -12.10 -21.79
N HIS A 88 -11.66 -12.01 -22.45
CA HIS A 88 -12.82 -11.27 -21.94
C HIS A 88 -13.39 -11.89 -20.65
N VAL A 89 -13.41 -13.23 -20.55
CA VAL A 89 -13.84 -13.94 -19.34
C VAL A 89 -12.84 -13.71 -18.20
N GLY A 90 -11.54 -13.72 -18.50
CA GLY A 90 -10.51 -13.45 -17.50
C GLY A 90 -10.58 -12.03 -16.93
N VAL A 91 -10.82 -11.04 -17.79
CA VAL A 91 -10.92 -9.64 -17.37
C VAL A 91 -12.20 -9.38 -16.58
N VAL A 92 -13.36 -9.71 -17.15
CA VAL A 92 -14.65 -9.43 -16.49
C VAL A 92 -14.84 -10.32 -15.27
N GLY A 93 -14.58 -11.62 -15.41
CA GLY A 93 -14.70 -12.58 -14.31
C GLY A 93 -13.68 -12.32 -13.20
N GLY A 94 -12.43 -12.02 -13.56
CA GLY A 94 -11.38 -11.71 -12.60
C GLY A 94 -11.62 -10.38 -11.87
N GLY A 95 -12.00 -9.34 -12.60
CA GLY A 95 -12.37 -8.06 -12.00
C GLY A 95 -13.58 -8.17 -11.07
N THR A 96 -14.61 -8.92 -11.47
CA THR A 96 -15.78 -9.19 -10.63
C THR A 96 -15.40 -9.95 -9.36
N LEU A 97 -14.59 -11.01 -9.47
CA LEU A 97 -14.15 -11.81 -8.33
C LEU A 97 -13.29 -10.99 -7.36
N MET A 98 -12.35 -10.20 -7.88
CA MET A 98 -11.55 -9.27 -7.06
C MET A 98 -12.42 -8.21 -6.38
N GLY A 99 -13.41 -7.66 -7.10
CA GLY A 99 -14.35 -6.71 -6.52
C GLY A 99 -15.18 -7.31 -5.39
N LEU A 100 -15.65 -8.55 -5.54
CA LEU A 100 -16.34 -9.28 -4.48
C LEU A 100 -15.42 -9.55 -3.28
N LEU A 101 -14.15 -9.88 -3.51
CA LEU A 101 -13.17 -10.06 -2.43
C LEU A 101 -12.91 -8.75 -1.67
N ILE A 102 -12.72 -7.64 -2.37
CA ILE A 102 -12.54 -6.32 -1.74
C ILE A 102 -13.78 -5.95 -0.92
N LEU A 103 -14.97 -6.12 -1.49
CA LEU A 103 -16.23 -5.85 -0.80
C LEU A 103 -16.37 -6.72 0.46
N LEU A 104 -16.02 -8.00 0.38
CA LEU A 104 -16.05 -8.92 1.51
C LEU A 104 -15.10 -8.46 2.63
N VAL A 105 -13.85 -8.13 2.30
CA VAL A 105 -12.86 -7.65 3.27
C VAL A 105 -13.36 -6.37 3.95
N ASN A 106 -13.80 -5.38 3.16
CA ASN A 106 -14.32 -4.12 3.70
C ASN A 106 -15.57 -4.33 4.58
N THR A 107 -16.43 -5.28 4.22
CA THR A 107 -17.61 -5.65 5.03
C THR A 107 -17.19 -6.27 6.36
N ILE A 108 -16.20 -7.17 6.36
CA ILE A 108 -15.69 -7.77 7.60
C ILE A 108 -15.08 -6.68 8.49
N THR A 109 -14.25 -5.79 7.93
CA THR A 109 -13.65 -4.67 8.67
C THR A 109 -14.72 -3.77 9.30
N TYR A 110 -15.78 -3.46 8.56
CA TYR A 110 -16.92 -2.70 9.07
C TYR A 110 -17.63 -3.40 10.24
N LEU A 111 -17.90 -4.70 10.11
CA LEU A 111 -18.57 -5.48 11.14
C LEU A 111 -17.70 -5.65 12.39
N SER A 112 -16.38 -5.59 12.27
CA SER A 112 -15.42 -5.65 13.37
C SER A 112 -15.13 -4.30 14.02
N ALA A 113 -15.53 -3.17 13.42
CA ALA A 113 -15.26 -1.86 13.96
C ALA A 113 -16.03 -1.61 15.29
N PRO A 114 -15.40 -0.98 16.30
CA PRO A 114 -16.06 -0.58 17.54
C PRO A 114 -17.16 0.47 17.25
N GLN A 115 -18.19 0.50 18.10
CA GLN A 115 -19.30 1.46 17.99
C GLN A 115 -18.86 2.85 18.51
N PRO A 116 -19.38 3.97 17.94
CA PRO A 116 -20.34 4.04 16.84
C PRO A 116 -19.71 3.76 15.47
N ARG A 117 -20.44 3.08 14.58
CA ARG A 117 -19.98 2.78 13.22
C ARG A 117 -20.46 3.82 12.22
N ASP A 118 -19.60 4.17 11.28
CA ASP A 118 -19.98 4.99 10.12
C ASP A 118 -21.06 4.31 9.28
N SER A 119 -21.70 5.05 8.37
CA SER A 119 -22.65 4.45 7.44
C SER A 119 -21.97 3.42 6.53
N TYR A 120 -22.54 2.21 6.43
CA TYR A 120 -22.11 1.20 5.45
C TYR A 120 -22.12 1.72 4.01
N PHE A 121 -22.93 2.74 3.72
CA PHE A 121 -22.93 3.43 2.43
C PHE A 121 -21.57 4.02 2.07
N ASN A 122 -20.82 4.56 3.05
CA ASN A 122 -19.48 5.10 2.80
C ASN A 122 -18.52 4.03 2.31
N ILE A 123 -18.63 2.81 2.84
CA ILE A 123 -17.81 1.67 2.42
C ILE A 123 -18.14 1.23 1.00
N LEU A 124 -19.43 1.22 0.63
CA LEU A 124 -19.83 0.92 -0.75
C LEU A 124 -19.27 1.95 -1.72
N VAL A 125 -19.39 3.24 -1.39
CA VAL A 125 -18.88 4.34 -2.23
C VAL A 125 -17.37 4.29 -2.38
N THR A 126 -16.61 3.99 -1.31
CA THR A 126 -15.15 3.85 -1.39
C THR A 126 -14.70 2.57 -2.09
N THR A 127 -15.51 1.52 -2.09
CA THR A 127 -15.19 0.24 -2.75
C THR A 127 -15.30 0.33 -4.27
N VAL A 128 -16.24 1.11 -4.81
CA VAL A 128 -16.48 1.19 -6.27
C VAL A 128 -15.21 1.61 -7.06
N PRO A 129 -14.47 2.68 -6.69
CA PRO A 129 -13.20 3.00 -7.33
C PRO A 129 -12.15 1.88 -7.24
N LEU A 130 -12.11 1.16 -6.10
CA LEU A 130 -11.18 0.05 -5.92
C LEU A 130 -11.47 -1.11 -6.87
N ILE A 131 -12.75 -1.38 -7.19
CA ILE A 131 -13.12 -2.36 -8.21
C ILE A 131 -12.59 -1.95 -9.58
N ALA A 132 -12.71 -0.67 -9.95
CA ALA A 132 -12.19 -0.17 -11.22
C ALA A 132 -10.67 -0.35 -11.30
N VAL A 133 -9.95 -0.03 -10.22
CA VAL A 133 -8.50 -0.28 -10.12
C VAL A 133 -8.18 -1.77 -10.22
N ALA A 134 -8.96 -2.64 -9.58
CA ALA A 134 -8.77 -4.09 -9.66
C ALA A 134 -8.94 -4.63 -11.09
N VAL A 135 -9.93 -4.13 -11.84
CA VAL A 135 -10.13 -4.48 -13.25
C VAL A 135 -8.91 -4.08 -14.09
N LEU A 136 -8.36 -2.88 -13.86
CA LEU A 136 -7.14 -2.42 -14.53
C LEU A 136 -5.93 -3.30 -14.20
N ILE A 137 -5.77 -3.70 -12.94
CA ILE A 137 -4.68 -4.61 -12.52
C ILE A 137 -4.83 -5.96 -13.23
N VAL A 138 -6.04 -6.53 -13.26
CA VAL A 138 -6.31 -7.80 -13.96
C VAL A 138 -6.01 -7.67 -15.46
N LEU A 139 -6.36 -6.55 -16.10
CA LEU A 139 -6.03 -6.26 -17.49
C LEU A 139 -4.52 -6.24 -17.72
N ILE A 140 -3.75 -5.56 -16.86
CA ILE A 140 -2.30 -5.48 -16.94
C ILE A 140 -1.67 -6.88 -16.77
N PHE A 141 -2.13 -7.66 -15.80
CA PHE A 141 -1.65 -9.03 -15.61
C PHE A 141 -1.96 -9.92 -16.80
N ARG A 142 -3.17 -9.83 -17.36
CA ARG A 142 -3.55 -10.56 -18.59
C ARG A 142 -2.63 -10.23 -19.75
N TRP A 143 -2.43 -8.94 -19.99
CA TRP A 143 -1.53 -8.46 -21.03
C TRP A 143 -0.11 -9.02 -20.83
N GLY A 144 0.41 -8.94 -19.60
CA GLY A 144 1.73 -9.46 -19.25
C GLY A 144 1.84 -10.97 -19.45
N ILE A 145 0.85 -11.74 -18.98
CA ILE A 145 0.82 -13.20 -19.08
C ILE A 145 0.82 -13.61 -20.56
N ASN A 146 -0.10 -13.06 -21.36
CA ASN A 146 -0.20 -13.37 -22.78
C ASN A 146 1.10 -13.00 -23.53
N ARG A 147 1.70 -11.85 -23.19
CA ARG A 147 2.97 -11.41 -23.78
C ARG A 147 4.10 -12.37 -23.41
N GLN A 148 4.15 -12.85 -22.17
CA GLN A 148 5.20 -13.76 -21.74
C GLN A 148 5.08 -15.14 -22.36
N ILE A 149 3.86 -15.68 -22.50
CA ILE A 149 3.64 -16.93 -23.23
C ILE A 149 4.10 -16.80 -24.68
N ALA A 150 3.77 -15.68 -25.34
CA ALA A 150 4.23 -15.41 -26.70
C ALA A 150 5.76 -15.39 -26.78
N ASN A 151 6.43 -14.70 -25.85
CA ASN A 151 7.89 -14.69 -25.77
C ASN A 151 8.47 -16.11 -25.56
N LEU A 152 7.82 -16.95 -24.75
CA LEU A 152 8.30 -18.31 -24.44
C LEU A 152 8.26 -19.26 -25.65
N ARG A 153 7.37 -19.00 -26.61
CA ARG A 153 7.26 -19.76 -27.87
C ARG A 153 8.33 -19.37 -28.91
N GLU A 154 9.10 -18.33 -28.67
CA GLU A 154 10.19 -17.90 -29.55
C GLU A 154 11.31 -18.97 -29.58
N GLU A 155 11.65 -19.45 -30.78
CA GLU A 155 12.67 -20.50 -30.99
C GLU A 155 14.08 -19.99 -30.65
N ASN A 156 14.35 -18.72 -30.93
CA ASN A 156 15.64 -18.12 -30.61
C ASN A 156 15.75 -17.85 -29.10
N LYS A 157 16.52 -18.70 -28.40
CA LYS A 157 16.77 -18.62 -26.95
C LYS A 157 17.28 -17.24 -26.50
N GLN A 158 18.13 -16.57 -27.29
CA GLN A 158 18.68 -15.26 -26.93
C GLN A 158 17.58 -14.19 -27.01
N LEU A 159 16.75 -14.22 -28.06
CA LEU A 159 15.63 -13.30 -28.22
C LEU A 159 14.57 -13.52 -27.13
N ARG A 160 14.21 -14.77 -26.86
CA ARG A 160 13.29 -15.17 -25.77
C ARG A 160 13.71 -14.62 -24.42
N ASN A 161 14.98 -14.80 -24.05
CA ASN A 161 15.52 -14.30 -22.78
C ASN A 161 15.48 -12.77 -22.71
N LYS A 162 15.90 -12.10 -23.79
CA LYS A 162 15.88 -10.63 -23.89
C LYS A 162 14.45 -10.07 -23.76
N GLN A 163 13.48 -10.67 -24.43
CA GLN A 163 12.07 -10.25 -24.38
C GLN A 163 11.46 -10.50 -23.00
N SER A 164 11.75 -11.65 -22.39
CA SER A 164 11.29 -11.98 -21.03
C SER A 164 11.87 -11.02 -20.00
N GLN A 165 13.19 -10.77 -20.04
CA GLN A 165 13.86 -9.79 -19.19
C GLN A 165 13.24 -8.41 -19.36
N LYS A 166 13.05 -7.95 -20.60
CA LYS A 166 12.40 -6.66 -20.88
C LYS A 166 11.02 -6.57 -20.23
N LEU A 167 10.20 -7.63 -20.30
CA LEU A 167 8.87 -7.63 -19.70
C LEU A 167 8.94 -7.53 -18.17
N PHE A 168 9.78 -8.34 -17.51
CA PHE A 168 9.96 -8.26 -16.06
C PHE A 168 10.51 -6.90 -15.62
N THR A 169 11.47 -6.33 -16.35
CA THR A 169 11.98 -4.98 -16.10
C THR A 169 10.88 -3.93 -16.24
N THR A 170 9.99 -4.03 -17.24
CA THR A 170 8.85 -3.12 -17.38
C THR A 170 7.92 -3.20 -16.16
N ILE A 171 7.63 -4.40 -15.66
CA ILE A 171 6.78 -4.60 -14.48
C ILE A 171 7.43 -4.00 -13.23
N LEU A 172 8.74 -4.20 -13.05
CA LEU A 172 9.49 -3.59 -11.96
C LEU A 172 9.47 -2.06 -12.05
N ILE A 173 9.74 -1.48 -13.22
CA ILE A 173 9.70 -0.03 -13.44
C ILE A 173 8.30 0.52 -13.16
N ALA A 174 7.24 -0.14 -13.63
CA ALA A 174 5.88 0.28 -13.36
C ALA A 174 5.57 0.29 -11.86
N GLY A 175 5.97 -0.76 -11.13
CA GLY A 175 5.84 -0.82 -9.67
C GLY A 175 6.62 0.30 -8.97
N LEU A 176 7.87 0.56 -9.39
CA LEU A 176 8.69 1.65 -8.85
C LEU A 176 8.05 3.02 -9.07
N VAL A 177 7.57 3.29 -10.30
CA VAL A 177 6.91 4.56 -10.65
C VAL A 177 5.64 4.75 -9.81
N LEU A 178 4.84 3.70 -9.64
CA LEU A 178 3.65 3.75 -8.79
C LEU A 178 3.99 4.07 -7.33
N GLY A 179 5.07 3.47 -6.78
CA GLY A 179 5.47 3.76 -5.40
C GLY A 179 6.10 5.15 -5.22
N ILE A 180 6.65 5.78 -6.27
CA ILE A 180 7.08 7.18 -6.20
C ILE A 180 5.88 8.12 -5.90
N PHE A 181 4.67 7.78 -6.34
CA PHE A 181 3.47 8.56 -6.00
C PHE A 181 3.04 8.41 -4.54
N ALA A 182 3.65 7.52 -3.75
CA ALA A 182 3.49 7.46 -2.29
C ALA A 182 4.36 8.49 -1.55
N ARG A 183 5.06 9.37 -2.29
CA ARG A 183 5.79 10.50 -1.71
C ARG A 183 4.82 11.41 -0.95
N TYR A 184 5.23 11.85 0.24
CA TYR A 184 4.48 12.80 1.05
C TYR A 184 4.28 14.11 0.29
N ASP A 185 3.09 14.67 0.46
CA ASP A 185 2.78 15.98 -0.07
C ASP A 185 3.45 17.07 0.77
N ARG A 186 3.39 18.30 0.27
CA ARG A 186 4.01 19.44 0.93
C ARG A 186 3.43 19.70 2.32
N SER A 187 2.14 19.44 2.51
CA SER A 187 1.46 19.72 3.78
C SER A 187 2.00 18.84 4.91
N ILE A 188 2.19 17.53 4.67
CA ILE A 188 2.80 16.62 5.63
C ILE A 188 4.27 17.01 5.89
N THR A 189 5.03 17.35 4.85
CA THR A 189 6.46 17.67 5.03
C THR A 189 6.68 18.97 5.80
N ASP A 190 5.86 19.99 5.54
CA ASP A 190 5.92 21.27 6.25
C ASP A 190 5.53 21.07 7.73
N SER A 191 4.51 20.26 8.02
CA SER A 191 4.14 19.89 9.39
C SER A 191 5.24 19.09 10.12
N LEU A 192 5.90 18.15 9.44
CA LEU A 192 7.01 17.38 10.01
C LEU A 192 8.25 18.25 10.26
N ALA A 193 8.59 19.15 9.34
CA ALA A 193 9.70 20.07 9.52
C ALA A 193 9.44 21.06 10.67
N ALA A 194 8.19 21.53 10.82
CA ALA A 194 7.80 22.36 11.95
C ALA A 194 7.85 21.60 13.28
N LEU A 195 7.46 20.33 13.30
CA LEU A 195 7.59 19.45 14.47
C LEU A 195 9.07 19.23 14.84
N ASP A 196 9.91 18.94 13.84
CA ASP A 196 11.35 18.69 13.99
C ASP A 196 12.08 19.89 14.57
N SER A 197 11.87 21.07 13.98
CA SER A 197 12.45 22.33 14.48
C SER A 197 12.09 22.60 15.93
N ARG A 198 10.85 22.31 16.34
CA ARG A 198 10.41 22.56 17.73
C ARG A 198 10.91 21.51 18.71
N LEU A 199 10.97 20.24 18.30
CA LEU A 199 11.55 19.18 19.14
C LEU A 199 13.03 19.39 19.40
N GLN A 200 13.77 19.92 18.41
CA GLN A 200 15.18 20.27 18.60
C GLN A 200 15.36 21.41 19.61
N VAL A 201 14.54 22.46 19.55
CA VAL A 201 14.64 23.61 20.47
C VAL A 201 14.04 23.31 21.86
N ALA A 202 13.09 22.38 21.97
CA ALA A 202 12.48 22.02 23.26
C ALA A 202 13.48 21.46 24.29
N GLY A 203 14.61 20.92 23.83
CA GLY A 203 15.72 20.51 24.72
C GLY A 203 16.53 21.69 25.28
N GLU A 204 16.43 22.88 24.68
CA GLU A 204 17.27 24.05 24.99
C GLU A 204 16.50 25.18 25.70
N ASP A 205 15.22 25.40 25.38
CA ASP A 205 14.42 26.51 25.92
C ASP A 205 12.98 26.08 26.25
N SER A 206 12.62 26.14 27.54
CA SER A 206 11.30 25.73 28.07
C SER A 206 10.14 26.58 27.54
N SER A 207 10.43 27.75 26.96
CA SER A 207 9.42 28.67 26.42
C SER A 207 9.00 28.39 24.97
N SER A 208 9.74 27.54 24.24
CA SER A 208 9.52 27.25 22.81
C SER A 208 8.65 26.01 22.53
N THR A 209 8.09 25.41 23.58
CA THR A 209 7.68 24.01 23.62
C THR A 209 6.53 23.68 22.66
N VAL A 210 6.73 22.59 21.89
CA VAL A 210 5.63 21.81 21.35
C VAL A 210 4.65 21.54 22.49
N ARG A 211 3.40 21.99 22.35
CA ARG A 211 2.39 21.70 23.36
C ARG A 211 1.87 20.29 23.14
N PHE A 212 2.50 19.35 23.82
CA PHE A 212 1.96 18.02 24.00
C PHE A 212 0.74 18.08 24.94
N PRO A 213 -0.18 17.12 24.84
CA PRO A 213 -1.20 16.89 25.87
C PRO A 213 -0.57 16.79 27.27
N GLU A 214 -1.24 17.36 28.29
CA GLU A 214 -0.71 17.46 29.65
C GLU A 214 -0.35 16.09 30.25
N ASP A 215 -1.10 15.05 29.90
CA ASP A 215 -0.93 13.67 30.35
C ASP A 215 0.35 12.99 29.86
N ILE A 216 0.99 13.51 28.80
CA ILE A 216 2.18 12.91 28.18
C ILE A 216 3.39 13.85 28.23
N THR A 217 3.18 15.12 28.60
CA THR A 217 4.22 16.14 28.57
C THR A 217 5.42 15.79 29.47
N GLU A 218 5.17 15.32 30.70
CA GLU A 218 6.23 14.92 31.63
C GLU A 218 7.03 13.73 31.11
N SER A 219 6.33 12.70 30.61
CA SER A 219 6.92 11.50 30.02
C SER A 219 7.87 11.84 28.87
N VAL A 220 7.41 12.62 27.89
CA VAL A 220 8.19 12.99 26.70
C VAL A 220 9.38 13.87 27.06
N SER A 221 9.25 14.74 28.07
CA SER A 221 10.31 15.67 28.45
C SER A 221 11.61 14.99 28.88
N MET A 222 11.52 13.78 29.45
CA MET A 222 12.67 12.97 29.83
C MET A 222 13.49 12.47 28.63
N HIS A 223 12.92 12.51 27.43
CA HIS A 223 13.52 12.00 26.20
C HIS A 223 14.05 13.11 25.28
N PHE A 224 13.89 14.39 25.65
CA PHE A 224 14.44 15.51 24.89
C PHE A 224 15.97 15.45 24.82
N GLY A 225 16.53 15.89 23.69
CA GLY A 225 17.96 15.82 23.41
C GLY A 225 18.45 14.45 22.92
N THR A 226 17.62 13.41 22.92
CA THR A 226 17.94 12.14 22.26
C THR A 226 17.62 12.19 20.76
N GLY A 227 18.34 11.40 19.96
CA GLY A 227 18.03 11.23 18.54
C GLY A 227 16.66 10.57 18.36
N TYR A 228 15.94 10.95 17.31
CA TYR A 228 14.61 10.39 17.04
C TYR A 228 14.37 10.18 15.54
N LYS A 229 13.35 9.38 15.22
CA LYS A 229 12.85 9.19 13.86
C LYS A 229 11.33 9.26 13.80
N TYR A 230 10.81 9.83 12.71
CA TYR A 230 9.38 9.87 12.41
C TYR A 230 8.96 8.70 11.55
N ILE A 231 7.93 7.98 11.99
CA ILE A 231 7.25 6.95 11.22
C ILE A 231 5.82 7.45 10.99
N VAL A 232 5.51 7.81 9.76
CA VAL A 232 4.19 8.34 9.41
C VAL A 232 3.27 7.22 8.96
N HIS A 233 2.09 7.16 9.55
CA HIS A 233 1.02 6.25 9.21
C HIS A 233 -0.15 7.04 8.61
N GLN A 234 -0.83 6.45 7.62
CA GLN A 234 -2.09 7.01 7.15
C GLN A 234 -3.14 6.83 8.24
N THR A 235 -3.72 7.95 8.69
CA THR A 235 -4.79 7.91 9.67
C THR A 235 -6.12 7.63 8.98
N ASN A 236 -6.91 6.71 9.55
CA ASN A 236 -8.28 6.47 9.08
C ASN A 236 -9.30 7.35 9.83
N SER A 237 -8.87 8.08 10.86
CA SER A 237 -9.78 8.73 11.82
C SER A 237 -10.07 10.19 11.48
N THR A 238 -9.14 10.90 10.85
CA THR A 238 -9.24 12.36 10.69
C THR A 238 -8.73 12.82 9.32
N ILE A 239 -9.61 13.46 8.54
CA ILE A 239 -9.23 14.11 7.27
C ILE A 239 -8.34 15.32 7.58
N GLY A 240 -7.20 15.44 6.90
CA GLY A 240 -6.27 16.56 7.10
C GLY A 240 -5.36 16.40 8.33
N ALA A 241 -5.18 15.17 8.80
CA ALA A 241 -4.17 14.82 9.79
C ALA A 241 -3.45 13.52 9.38
N VAL A 242 -2.31 13.27 10.01
CA VAL A 242 -1.54 12.03 9.87
C VAL A 242 -1.11 11.52 11.23
N ASP A 243 -1.08 10.21 11.41
CA ASP A 243 -0.57 9.61 12.64
C ASP A 243 0.95 9.53 12.52
N VAL A 244 1.69 10.20 13.40
CA VAL A 244 3.16 10.22 13.39
C VAL A 244 3.66 9.56 14.67
N THR A 245 4.33 8.42 14.50
CA THR A 245 5.07 7.78 15.58
C THR A 245 6.48 8.36 15.64
N ILE A 246 6.78 9.08 16.71
CA ILE A 246 8.12 9.53 17.08
C ILE A 246 8.78 8.40 17.85
N ARG A 247 9.87 7.87 17.30
CA ARG A 247 10.69 6.82 17.92
C ARG A 247 12.03 7.40 18.31
N PHE A 248 12.26 7.51 19.62
CA PHE A 248 13.52 7.95 20.19
C PHE A 248 14.54 6.81 20.19
N ASP A 249 15.83 7.14 20.16
CA ASP A 249 16.94 6.18 20.08
C ASP A 249 17.10 5.35 21.37
N ASP A 250 16.59 5.86 22.50
CA ASP A 250 16.50 5.13 23.77
C ASP A 250 15.38 4.07 23.81
N GLY A 251 14.57 3.99 22.74
CA GLY A 251 13.50 3.03 22.59
C GLY A 251 12.11 3.55 22.98
N TYR A 252 11.99 4.75 23.54
CA TYR A 252 10.71 5.37 23.81
C TYR A 252 9.95 5.69 22.51
N ARG A 253 8.62 5.57 22.56
CA ARG A 253 7.74 5.75 21.39
C ARG A 253 6.51 6.53 21.75
N LEU A 254 6.21 7.52 20.93
CA LEU A 254 5.05 8.37 21.05
C LEU A 254 4.34 8.45 19.70
N THR A 255 3.07 8.09 19.65
CA THR A 255 2.25 8.31 18.44
C THR A 255 1.39 9.54 18.65
N CYS A 256 1.43 10.48 17.72
CA CYS A 256 0.66 11.73 17.77
C CYS A 256 -0.12 11.94 16.49
N LEU A 257 -1.32 12.51 16.60
CA LEU A 257 -2.10 12.97 15.46
C LEU A 257 -1.61 14.35 15.04
N ILE A 258 -0.95 14.48 13.89
CA ILE A 258 -0.38 15.74 13.41
C ILE A 258 -1.28 16.34 12.33
N PRO A 259 -1.84 17.55 12.51
CA PRO A 259 -2.65 18.18 11.49
C PRO A 259 -1.78 18.67 10.33
N THR A 260 -2.20 18.39 9.10
CA THR A 260 -1.46 18.75 7.87
C THR A 260 -1.70 20.20 7.43
N ASN A 261 -2.69 20.90 8.00
CA ASN A 261 -3.03 22.29 7.66
C ASN A 261 -2.57 23.33 8.71
N SER A 262 -1.54 23.00 9.49
CA SER A 262 -1.17 23.80 10.66
C SER A 262 -0.26 24.96 10.30
N ALA A 263 -0.84 26.11 9.93
CA ALA A 263 -0.09 27.36 9.80
C ALA A 263 0.19 27.94 11.21
N LEU A 264 1.46 28.18 11.51
CA LEU A 264 2.01 28.94 12.66
C LEU A 264 2.00 28.26 14.05
N PHE A 265 0.99 27.45 14.41
CA PHE A 265 0.97 26.75 15.71
C PHE A 265 0.72 25.25 15.52
N LEU A 266 1.71 24.43 15.87
CA LEU A 266 1.53 22.98 15.97
C LEU A 266 0.89 22.67 17.32
N ILE A 267 -0.44 22.64 17.35
CA ILE A 267 -1.21 22.09 18.47
C ILE A 267 -1.43 20.63 18.14
N ILE A 268 -0.91 19.73 18.96
CA ILE A 268 -1.06 18.30 18.75
C ILE A 268 -2.34 17.85 19.47
N PRO A 269 -3.45 17.57 18.76
CA PRO A 269 -4.74 17.30 19.37
C PRO A 269 -4.78 16.03 20.22
N ALA A 270 -3.97 15.02 19.87
CA ALA A 270 -3.92 13.76 20.57
C ALA A 270 -2.53 13.13 20.43
N CYS A 271 -2.04 12.56 21.52
CA CYS A 271 -0.90 11.66 21.53
C CYS A 271 -1.22 10.45 22.41
N SER A 272 -0.51 9.36 22.20
CA SER A 272 -0.49 8.20 23.09
C SER A 272 0.90 7.58 23.07
N GLU A 273 1.34 7.09 24.21
CA GLU A 273 2.53 6.25 24.28
C GLU A 273 2.34 4.96 23.47
N GLY A 274 3.40 4.52 22.78
CA GLY A 274 3.42 3.33 21.94
C GLY A 274 3.28 3.63 20.44
N ASN A 275 2.77 2.63 19.69
CA ASN A 275 2.69 2.65 18.22
C ASN A 275 1.28 2.96 17.68
N ARG A 276 0.31 3.27 18.55
CA ARG A 276 -1.09 3.52 18.17
C ARG A 276 -1.68 4.57 19.08
N LEU A 277 -2.46 5.47 18.49
CA LEU A 277 -3.40 6.31 19.22
C LEU A 277 -4.49 5.41 19.83
N LYS A 278 -4.85 5.67 21.08
CA LYS A 278 -5.93 4.99 21.79
C LYS A 278 -7.25 5.72 21.57
#